data_AF-A0A7R9UDR9-F1
#
_entry.id   AF-A0A7R9UDR9-F1
#
_cell.length_a   1.000
_cell.length_b   1.000
_cell.length_c   1.000
_cell.angle_alpha   90.00
_cell.angle_beta   90.00
_cell.angle_gamma   90.00
#
_symmetry.space_group_name_H-M   'P 1'
#
loop_
_entity.id
_entity.type
_entity.pdbx_description
1 polymer ?
#
loop_
_entity_poly.entity_id
_entity_poly.type
_entity_poly.pdbx_seq_one_letter_code
_entity_poly.pdbx_strand_id
1 'polypeptide(L)'
;IKDEKTSYAWADKYRPRKPRFFNRVRTGYDWNLYNRTHYDHDNPPPKTVQGYKFNLFYPDLIDKSQTPTYRLEEADSPQFAIIRFSAGPPYEDIAFKIVNREWAVGRKKGFRCSFERGVLQLHFNFKRARYRR
;
A
#
# COMPACT_ATOMS: atom_id res chain seq x y z
N ILE A 1 4.88 35.70 -26.40
CA ILE A 1 4.20 36.05 -25.14
C ILE A 1 3.62 34.74 -24.60
N LYS A 2 4.24 34.17 -23.56
CA LYS A 2 3.76 32.92 -22.94
C LYS A 2 2.65 33.31 -21.97
N ASP A 3 1.46 32.80 -22.21
CA ASP A 3 0.27 32.99 -21.39
C ASP A 3 0.48 32.31 -20.02
N GLU A 4 0.94 33.05 -19.03
CA GLU A 4 0.90 32.64 -17.61
C GLU A 4 -0.55 32.74 -17.15
N LYS A 5 -1.31 31.65 -17.30
CA LYS A 5 -2.58 31.51 -16.61
C LYS A 5 -2.32 31.49 -15.11
N THR A 6 -2.49 32.63 -14.47
CA THR A 6 -2.62 32.76 -13.00
C THR A 6 -3.86 31.97 -12.58
N SER A 7 -3.69 30.67 -12.37
CA SER A 7 -4.71 29.79 -11.81
C SER A 7 -4.99 30.28 -10.40
N TYR A 8 -6.10 31.00 -10.22
CA TYR A 8 -6.52 31.43 -8.89
C TYR A 8 -6.69 30.19 -8.00
N ALA A 9 -6.11 30.20 -6.80
CA ALA A 9 -6.10 29.06 -5.87
C ALA A 9 -7.51 28.52 -5.51
N TRP A 10 -8.57 29.32 -5.71
CA TRP A 10 -9.97 28.90 -5.52
C TRP A 10 -10.52 28.03 -6.66
N ALA A 11 -9.99 28.14 -7.89
CA ALA A 11 -10.52 27.46 -9.08
C ALA A 11 -10.28 25.94 -9.06
N ASP A 12 -9.27 25.48 -8.32
CA ASP A 12 -8.98 24.05 -8.17
C ASP A 12 -9.77 23.38 -7.03
N LYS A 13 -10.50 24.14 -6.19
CA LYS A 13 -11.09 23.64 -4.93
C LYS A 13 -12.03 22.44 -5.10
N TYR A 14 -12.62 22.26 -6.28
CA TYR A 14 -13.58 21.18 -6.57
C TYR A 14 -13.17 20.25 -7.71
N ARG A 15 -11.94 20.34 -8.22
CA ARG A 15 -11.49 19.40 -9.26
C ARG A 15 -11.16 18.05 -8.63
N PRO A 16 -11.66 16.92 -9.18
CA PRO A 16 -11.21 15.60 -8.79
C PRO A 16 -9.69 15.49 -8.92
N ARG A 17 -9.02 14.93 -7.91
CA ARG A 17 -7.55 14.80 -7.89
C ARG A 17 -7.13 13.42 -7.45
N LYS A 18 -6.03 12.93 -8.01
CA LYS A 18 -5.37 11.72 -7.51
C LYS A 18 -4.64 12.04 -6.20
N PRO A 19 -4.83 11.22 -5.15
CA PRO A 19 -4.10 11.42 -3.90
C PRO A 19 -2.60 11.22 -4.11
N ARG A 20 -1.80 11.95 -3.34
CA ARG A 20 -0.36 11.67 -3.26
C ARG A 20 -0.18 10.41 -2.41
N PHE A 21 0.83 9.60 -2.72
CA PHE A 21 1.15 8.41 -1.94
C PHE A 21 2.66 8.20 -1.84
N PHE A 22 3.08 7.53 -0.77
CA PHE A 22 4.44 7.07 -0.57
C PHE A 22 4.40 5.59 -0.18
N ASN A 23 4.53 4.74 -1.19
CA ASN A 23 4.43 3.30 -1.03
C ASN A 23 5.81 2.67 -0.94
N ARG A 24 5.97 1.70 -0.03
CA ARG A 24 7.20 0.92 0.13
C ARG A 24 6.89 -0.56 0.13
N VAL A 25 7.53 -1.29 -0.79
CA VAL A 25 7.51 -2.76 -0.80
C VAL A 25 8.58 -3.26 0.16
N ARG A 26 8.20 -4.10 1.11
CA ARG A 26 9.15 -4.77 2.01
C ARG A 26 9.57 -6.08 1.37
N THR A 27 10.81 -6.16 0.92
CA THR A 27 11.40 -7.40 0.40
C THR A 27 12.36 -8.01 1.40
N GLY A 28 12.53 -9.33 1.38
CA GLY A 28 13.55 -10.00 2.18
C GLY A 28 13.79 -11.43 1.74
N TYR A 29 14.81 -12.05 2.35
CA TYR A 29 15.16 -13.44 2.10
C TYR A 29 14.25 -14.37 2.91
N ASP A 30 13.91 -15.50 2.30
CA ASP A 30 13.19 -16.58 2.97
C ASP A 30 14.10 -17.81 3.06
N TRP A 31 14.69 -18.03 4.23
CA TRP A 31 15.59 -19.17 4.49
C TRP A 31 14.81 -20.44 4.84
N ASN A 32 13.97 -20.88 3.90
CA ASN A 32 13.29 -22.17 3.97
C ASN A 32 14.27 -23.35 3.77
N LEU A 33 13.83 -24.59 4.02
CA LEU A 33 14.71 -25.77 3.96
C LEU A 33 15.42 -25.90 2.61
N TYR A 34 14.69 -25.68 1.51
CA TYR A 34 15.26 -25.72 0.16
C TYR A 34 16.32 -24.63 -0.06
N ASN A 35 16.02 -23.40 0.36
CA ASN A 35 16.96 -22.28 0.17
C ASN A 35 18.21 -22.46 1.03
N ARG A 36 18.10 -23.07 2.22
CA ARG A 36 19.26 -23.37 3.07
C ARG A 36 20.24 -24.37 2.46
N THR A 37 19.80 -25.23 1.54
CA THR A 37 20.68 -26.22 0.90
C THR A 37 21.31 -25.71 -0.41
N HIS A 38 20.76 -24.63 -0.99
CA HIS A 38 21.18 -24.12 -2.31
C HIS A 38 21.80 -22.72 -2.27
N TYR A 39 21.65 -21.99 -1.17
CA TYR A 39 22.13 -20.63 -1.01
C TYR A 39 22.91 -20.49 0.29
N ASP A 40 23.86 -19.56 0.30
CA ASP A 40 24.70 -19.24 1.45
C ASP A 40 24.67 -17.72 1.73
N HIS A 41 25.45 -17.28 2.72
CA HIS A 41 25.40 -15.90 3.16
C HIS A 41 25.99 -14.91 2.14
N ASP A 42 26.86 -15.38 1.25
CA ASP A 42 27.50 -14.59 0.20
C ASP A 42 26.67 -14.61 -1.09
N ASN A 43 25.93 -15.69 -1.32
CA ASN A 43 25.02 -15.93 -2.43
C ASN A 43 23.60 -16.19 -1.89
N PRO A 44 22.92 -15.17 -1.34
CA PRO A 44 21.61 -15.36 -0.73
C PRO A 44 20.53 -15.66 -1.78
N PRO A 45 19.41 -16.29 -1.38
CA PRO A 45 18.31 -16.57 -2.28
C PRO A 45 17.71 -15.28 -2.87
N PRO A 46 16.98 -15.35 -3.99
CA PRO A 46 16.24 -14.20 -4.50
C PRO A 46 15.31 -13.59 -3.45
N LYS A 47 15.28 -12.26 -3.36
CA LYS A 47 14.39 -11.56 -2.42
C LYS A 47 12.94 -11.78 -2.81
N THR A 48 12.11 -12.11 -1.82
CA THR A 48 10.66 -12.22 -1.99
C THR A 48 9.95 -11.06 -1.31
N VAL A 49 8.75 -10.73 -1.77
CA VAL A 49 7.91 -9.71 -1.12
C VAL A 49 7.41 -10.26 0.21
N GLN A 50 7.73 -9.56 1.30
CA GLN A 50 7.34 -9.90 2.67
C GLN A 50 6.22 -9.01 3.22
N GLY A 51 5.88 -7.91 2.55
CA GLY A 51 4.83 -6.99 2.97
C GLY A 51 4.83 -5.68 2.22
N TYR A 52 3.88 -4.81 2.56
CA TYR A 52 3.71 -3.50 1.95
C TYR A 52 3.48 -2.44 3.03
N LYS A 53 3.95 -1.23 2.75
CA LYS A 53 3.63 -0.02 3.52
C LYS A 53 3.06 1.02 2.57
N PHE A 54 1.76 1.22 2.67
CA PHE A 54 1.05 2.27 1.97
C PHE A 54 0.93 3.49 2.88
N ASN A 55 1.28 4.66 2.34
CA ASN A 55 1.00 5.94 2.98
C ASN A 55 0.30 6.81 1.94
N LEU A 56 -0.99 7.03 2.09
CA LEU A 56 -1.79 7.84 1.18
C LEU A 56 -2.11 9.17 1.86
N PHE A 57 -1.95 10.27 1.14
CA PHE A 57 -2.09 11.62 1.65
C PHE A 57 -3.38 12.24 1.10
N TYR A 58 -4.26 12.58 2.03
CA TYR A 58 -5.58 13.19 1.86
C TYR A 58 -5.73 14.47 2.71
N PRO A 59 -4.85 15.48 2.58
CA PRO A 59 -4.92 16.72 3.38
C PRO A 59 -6.20 17.55 3.15
N ASP A 60 -6.77 17.48 1.95
CA ASP A 60 -7.85 18.37 1.48
C ASP A 60 -9.23 17.68 1.43
N LEU A 61 -9.46 16.66 2.27
CA LEU A 61 -10.77 16.02 2.35
C LEU A 61 -11.84 17.04 2.72
N ILE A 62 -12.91 17.10 1.91
CA ILE A 62 -14.04 18.02 2.15
C ILE A 62 -14.76 17.60 3.44
N ASP A 63 -15.10 16.31 3.54
CA ASP A 63 -15.69 15.74 4.74
C ASP A 63 -14.64 14.96 5.53
N LYS A 64 -14.18 15.54 6.64
CA LYS A 64 -13.19 14.90 7.52
C LYS A 64 -13.79 13.86 8.47
N SER A 65 -15.12 13.76 8.54
CA SER A 65 -15.81 12.72 9.33
C SER A 65 -15.72 11.36 8.64
N GLN A 66 -15.66 11.35 7.31
CA GLN A 66 -15.50 10.15 6.51
C GLN A 66 -14.02 9.76 6.43
N THR A 67 -13.73 8.55 6.90
CA THR A 67 -12.37 8.02 6.86
C THR A 67 -12.13 7.25 5.56
N PRO A 68 -10.94 7.40 4.94
CA PRO A 68 -10.57 6.61 3.79
C PRO A 68 -10.60 5.11 4.12
N THR A 69 -11.20 4.34 3.23
CA THR A 69 -11.33 2.89 3.34
C THR A 69 -10.52 2.19 2.24
N TYR A 70 -10.30 0.89 2.42
CA TYR A 70 -9.66 0.06 1.40
C TYR A 70 -10.45 -1.24 1.20
N ARG A 71 -10.35 -1.81 0.00
CA ARG A 71 -10.93 -3.10 -0.36
C ARG A 71 -9.95 -3.91 -1.19
N LEU A 72 -10.07 -5.23 -1.12
CA LEU A 72 -9.31 -6.16 -1.93
C LEU A 72 -10.21 -6.69 -3.04
N GLU A 73 -9.73 -6.60 -4.26
CA GLU A 73 -10.38 -7.06 -5.49
C GLU A 73 -9.51 -8.15 -6.12
N GLU A 74 -10.15 -9.05 -6.87
CA GLU A 74 -9.45 -10.06 -7.65
C GLU A 74 -8.66 -9.39 -8.78
N ALA A 75 -7.44 -9.89 -9.02
CA ALA A 75 -6.62 -9.47 -10.15
C ALA A 75 -6.71 -10.50 -11.27
N ASP A 76 -6.10 -10.20 -12.43
CA ASP A 76 -6.03 -11.11 -13.60
C ASP A 76 -5.41 -12.48 -13.28
N SER A 77 -4.59 -12.55 -12.22
CA SER A 77 -3.89 -13.76 -11.81
C SER A 77 -4.09 -14.00 -10.32
N PRO A 78 -4.32 -15.25 -9.88
CA PRO A 78 -4.58 -15.58 -8.48
C PRO A 78 -3.39 -15.29 -7.56
N GLN A 79 -2.18 -15.14 -8.11
CA GLN A 79 -0.99 -14.77 -7.37
C GLN A 79 -1.00 -13.30 -6.90
N PHE A 80 -1.87 -12.49 -7.49
CA PHE A 80 -1.98 -11.06 -7.21
C PHE A 80 -3.41 -10.69 -6.82
N ALA A 81 -3.53 -9.58 -6.10
CA ALA A 81 -4.79 -8.95 -5.75
C ALA A 81 -4.65 -7.45 -6.02
N ILE A 82 -5.77 -6.78 -6.24
CA ILE A 82 -5.81 -5.32 -6.37
C ILE A 82 -6.30 -4.76 -5.04
N ILE A 83 -5.51 -3.90 -4.42
CA ILE A 83 -5.95 -3.12 -3.25
C ILE A 83 -6.42 -1.75 -3.72
N ARG A 84 -7.71 -1.47 -3.56
CA ARG A 84 -8.33 -0.17 -3.89
C ARG A 84 -8.53 0.65 -2.63
N PHE A 85 -8.16 1.91 -2.68
CA PHE A 85 -8.35 2.90 -1.62
C PHE A 85 -9.35 3.95 -2.07
N SER A 86 -10.33 4.24 -1.22
CA SER A 86 -11.42 5.19 -1.49
C SER A 86 -11.54 6.16 -0.30
N ALA A 87 -11.45 7.46 -0.56
CA ALA A 87 -11.45 8.49 0.47
C ALA A 87 -12.65 9.45 0.41
N GLY A 88 -13.32 9.53 -0.74
CA GLY A 88 -14.38 10.50 -1.02
C GLY A 88 -13.85 11.82 -1.60
N PRO A 89 -14.74 12.77 -1.95
CA PRO A 89 -14.37 14.02 -2.60
C PRO A 89 -13.35 14.85 -1.80
N PRO A 90 -12.36 15.48 -2.45
CA PRO A 90 -12.16 15.61 -3.90
C PRO A 90 -11.29 14.50 -4.50
N TYR A 91 -10.98 13.44 -3.76
CA TYR A 91 -10.02 12.45 -4.19
C TYR A 91 -10.65 11.33 -5.02
N GLU A 92 -9.98 11.00 -6.11
CA GLU A 92 -10.29 9.79 -6.89
C GLU A 92 -9.76 8.54 -6.17
N ASP A 93 -10.46 7.44 -6.40
CA ASP A 93 -10.03 6.13 -5.94
C ASP A 93 -8.70 5.73 -6.60
N ILE A 94 -7.83 5.11 -5.81
CA ILE A 94 -6.53 4.63 -6.30
C ILE A 94 -6.36 3.15 -5.98
N ALA A 95 -5.79 2.41 -6.91
CA ALA A 95 -5.60 0.98 -6.79
C ALA A 95 -4.15 0.56 -7.03
N PHE A 96 -3.70 -0.47 -6.33
CA PHE A 96 -2.36 -1.05 -6.50
C PHE A 96 -2.43 -2.57 -6.63
N LYS A 97 -1.62 -3.14 -7.51
CA LYS A 97 -1.44 -4.59 -7.61
C LYS A 97 -0.47 -5.05 -6.53
N ILE A 98 -0.90 -5.99 -5.70
CA ILE A 98 -0.12 -6.59 -4.60
C ILE A 98 -0.09 -8.10 -4.72
N VAL A 99 0.87 -8.75 -4.08
CA VAL A 99 0.88 -10.22 -3.97
C VAL A 99 -0.31 -10.67 -3.11
N ASN A 100 -1.05 -11.67 -3.59
CA ASN A 100 -2.18 -12.26 -2.88
C ASN A 100 -1.69 -13.31 -1.89
N ARG A 101 -1.34 -12.86 -0.69
CA ARG A 101 -0.95 -13.71 0.44
C ARG A 101 -1.62 -13.21 1.71
N GLU A 102 -1.83 -14.10 2.66
CA GLU A 102 -2.50 -13.76 3.92
C GLU A 102 -1.67 -12.76 4.76
N TRP A 103 -2.34 -11.77 5.32
CA TRP A 103 -1.71 -10.71 6.11
C TRP A 103 -1.57 -11.10 7.58
N ALA A 104 -0.47 -10.68 8.20
CA ALA A 104 -0.29 -10.74 9.64
C ALA A 104 -0.95 -9.52 10.30
N VAL A 105 -2.18 -9.69 10.83
CA VAL A 105 -3.01 -8.59 11.38
C VAL A 105 -2.56 -8.10 12.78
N GLY A 106 -1.63 -8.80 13.43
CA GLY A 106 -1.18 -8.42 14.78
C GLY A 106 -0.32 -7.14 14.80
N ARG A 107 -0.62 -6.19 15.71
CA ARG A 107 0.20 -4.98 15.93
C ARG A 107 1.69 -5.28 16.17
N LYS A 108 2.00 -6.29 17.00
CA LYS A 108 3.39 -6.77 17.24
C LYS A 108 4.07 -7.30 15.97
N LYS A 109 3.29 -7.71 14.96
CA LYS A 109 3.78 -8.19 13.65
C LYS A 109 3.89 -7.06 12.63
N GLY A 110 3.73 -5.80 13.04
CA GLY A 110 3.89 -4.61 12.20
C GLY A 110 2.65 -4.25 11.40
N PHE A 111 1.47 -4.78 11.74
CA PHE A 111 0.21 -4.33 11.16
C PHE A 111 -0.15 -2.95 11.71
N ARG A 112 -0.46 -2.02 10.79
CA ARG A 112 -0.98 -0.70 11.09
C ARG A 112 -2.05 -0.35 10.07
N CYS A 113 -3.21 0.07 10.55
CA CYS A 113 -4.26 0.66 9.73
C CYS A 113 -4.80 1.85 10.52
N SER A 114 -4.37 3.06 10.17
CA SER A 114 -4.73 4.30 10.87
C SER A 114 -4.85 5.46 9.90
N PHE A 115 -5.81 6.34 10.13
CA PHE A 115 -5.95 7.60 9.42
C PHE A 115 -5.80 8.75 10.39
N GLU A 116 -4.72 9.52 10.29
CA GLU A 116 -4.39 10.61 11.19
C GLU A 116 -3.81 11.79 10.41
N ARG A 117 -4.24 13.01 10.72
CA ARG A 117 -3.73 14.26 10.11
C ARG A 117 -3.73 14.24 8.58
N GLY A 118 -4.78 13.68 7.98
CA GLY A 118 -4.88 13.56 6.52
C GLY A 118 -3.98 12.50 5.91
N VAL A 119 -3.42 11.57 6.68
CA VAL A 119 -2.57 10.49 6.17
C VAL A 119 -3.16 9.14 6.53
N LEU A 120 -3.53 8.35 5.51
CA LEU A 120 -3.90 6.95 5.66
C LEU A 120 -2.63 6.11 5.63
N GLN A 121 -2.40 5.36 6.70
CA GLN A 121 -1.29 4.43 6.83
C GLN A 121 -1.83 3.02 6.90
N LEU A 122 -1.57 2.24 5.85
CA LEU A 122 -1.83 0.81 5.82
C LEU A 122 -0.51 0.06 5.65
N HIS A 123 0.00 -0.48 6.75
CA HIS A 123 1.23 -1.27 6.78
C HIS A 123 0.88 -2.69 7.17
N PHE A 124 1.37 -3.66 6.42
CA PHE A 124 1.21 -5.06 6.76
C PHE A 124 2.40 -5.89 6.26
N ASN A 125 2.63 -7.00 6.95
CA ASN A 125 3.52 -8.04 6.51
C ASN A 125 2.70 -9.29 6.19
N PHE A 126 3.18 -10.11 5.27
CA PHE A 126 2.60 -11.41 5.02
C PHE A 126 2.86 -12.36 6.20
N LYS A 127 1.92 -13.27 6.44
CA LYS A 127 2.16 -14.36 7.40
C LYS A 127 3.32 -15.21 6.90
N ARG A 128 4.26 -15.49 7.80
CA ARG A 128 5.30 -16.48 7.55
C ARG A 128 4.69 -17.87 7.68
N ALA A 129 4.70 -18.63 6.60
CA ALA A 129 4.41 -20.05 6.65
C ALA A 129 5.52 -20.73 7.49
N ARG A 130 5.15 -21.29 8.65
CA ARG A 130 6.02 -22.21 9.37
C ARG A 130 5.55 -23.61 9.00
N TYR A 131 6.31 -24.30 8.17
CA TYR A 131 6.11 -25.73 8.00
C TYR A 131 6.40 -26.41 9.35
N ARG A 132 5.42 -27.13 9.89
CA ARG A 132 5.57 -27.95 11.10
C ARG A 132 5.48 -29.40 10.62
N ARG A 133 6.57 -30.14 10.82
CA ARG A 133 6.69 -31.56 10.46
C ARG A 133 5.97 -32.42 11.49
#